data_AF-A0A7X7BWI8-F1
#
_entry.id   AF-A0A7X7BWI8-F1
#
_cell.length_a   1.000
_cell.length_b   1.000
_cell.length_c   1.000
_cell.angle_alpha   90.00
_cell.angle_beta   90.00
_cell.angle_gamma   90.00
#
_symmetry.space_group_name_H-M   'P 1'
#
loop_
_entity.id
_entity.type
_entity.pdbx_description
1 polymer ?
#
loop_
_entity_poly.entity_id
_entity_poly.type
_entity_poly.pdbx_seq_one_letter_code
_entity_poly.pdbx_strand_id
1 'polypeptide(L)' 'MRLILTLLLIIPMALYYLGLYYCPETLAHLEFMGWPLSIFLGVVVMVWAVLIGGIFAIYYLKRELRDEEEGGEHS' A
#
# COMPACT_ATOMS: atom_id res chain seq x y z
N MET A 1 11.99 8.46 7.04
CA MET A 1 11.56 7.08 6.67
C MET A 1 10.04 6.90 6.72
N ARG A 2 9.34 7.25 7.81
CA ARG A 2 7.87 7.19 7.91
C ARG A 2 7.14 7.94 6.77
N LEU A 3 7.50 9.21 6.51
CA LEU A 3 6.90 10.02 5.44
C LEU A 3 7.01 9.40 4.04
N ILE A 4 8.17 8.81 3.73
CA ILE A 4 8.40 8.19 2.41
C ILE A 4 7.48 6.98 2.23
N LEU A 5 7.36 6.11 3.24
CA LEU A 5 6.47 4.95 3.20
C LEU A 5 5.00 5.36 3.10
N THR A 6 4.59 6.41 3.82
CA THR A 6 3.23 6.95 3.73
C THR A 6 2.94 7.51 2.33
N LEU A 7 3.87 8.27 1.74
CA LEU A 7 3.73 8.75 0.36
C LEU A 7 3.67 7.59 -0.63
N LEU A 8 4.48 6.56 -0.44
CA LEU A 8 4.53 5.37 -1.28
C LEU A 8 3.24 4.53 -1.23
N LEU A 9 2.50 4.62 -0.11
CA LEU A 9 1.16 4.04 0.02
C LEU A 9 0.09 4.91 -0.67
N ILE A 10 0.12 6.22 -0.44
CA ILE A 10 -0.94 7.15 -0.87
C ILE A 10 -0.91 7.44 -2.37
N ILE A 11 0.27 7.61 -2.96
CA ILE A 11 0.43 7.98 -4.39
C ILE A 11 -0.29 7.00 -5.34
N PRO A 12 -0.03 5.68 -5.29
CA PRO A 12 -0.72 4.73 -6.17
C PRO A 12 -2.23 4.69 -5.94
N MET A 13 -2.69 4.86 -4.69
CA MET A 13 -4.12 4.95 -4.37
C MET A 13 -4.76 6.20 -4.99
N ALA A 14 -4.09 7.35 -4.87
CA ALA A 14 -4.56 8.61 -5.41
C ALA A 14 -4.64 8.55 -6.94
N LEU A 15 -3.63 8.00 -7.61
CA LEU A 15 -3.62 7.82 -9.06
C LEU A 15 -4.75 6.90 -9.54
N TYR A 16 -5.05 5.84 -8.81
CA TYR A 16 -6.16 4.95 -9.12
C TYR A 16 -7.52 5.67 -9.07
N TYR A 17 -7.80 6.39 -7.98
CA TYR A 17 -9.04 7.16 -7.85
C TYR A 17 -9.12 8.33 -8.85
N LEU A 18 -7.98 8.97 -9.14
CA LEU A 18 -7.90 9.99 -10.18
C LEU A 18 -8.25 9.40 -11.54
N GLY A 19 -7.71 8.22 -11.87
CA GLY A 19 -8.03 7.49 -13.11
C GLY A 19 -9.51 7.16 -13.22
N LEU A 20 -10.11 6.63 -12.14
CA LEU A 20 -11.55 6.34 -12.09
C LEU A 20 -12.40 7.59 -12.28
N TYR A 21 -11.97 8.73 -11.74
CA TYR A 21 -12.71 9.99 -11.84
C TYR A 21 -12.66 10.60 -13.24
N TYR A 22 -11.47 10.66 -13.86
CA TYR A 22 -11.29 11.34 -15.15
C TYR A 22 -11.60 10.46 -16.36
N CYS A 23 -11.38 9.15 -16.27
CA CYS A 23 -11.53 8.23 -17.41
C CYS A 23 -12.32 6.96 -17.05
N PRO A 24 -13.56 7.08 -16.52
CA PRO A 24 -14.34 5.93 -16.07
C PRO A 24 -14.71 4.98 -17.22
N GLU A 25 -15.12 5.51 -18.38
CA GLU A 25 -15.53 4.69 -19.53
C GLU A 25 -14.35 3.91 -20.11
N THR A 26 -13.20 4.56 -20.28
CA THR A 26 -11.96 3.93 -20.75
C THR A 26 -11.57 2.76 -19.84
N LEU A 27 -11.64 2.93 -18.53
CA LEU A 27 -11.29 1.90 -17.56
C LEU A 27 -12.31 0.75 -17.47
N ALA A 28 -13.56 1.00 -17.85
CA ALA A 28 -14.61 -0.02 -17.90
C ALA A 28 -14.56 -0.84 -19.19
N HIS A 29 -14.16 -0.23 -20.32
CA HIS A 29 -14.14 -0.88 -21.63
C HIS A 29 -12.80 -1.53 -21.98
N LEU A 30 -11.69 -1.08 -21.40
CA LEU A 30 -10.42 -1.78 -21.52
C LEU A 30 -10.43 -3.00 -20.60
N GLU A 31 -10.25 -4.16 -21.21
CA GLU A 31 -10.13 -5.42 -20.49
C GLU A 31 -8.66 -5.86 -20.43
N PHE A 32 -8.25 -6.33 -19.25
CA PHE A 32 -6.97 -7.00 -19.03
C PHE A 32 -7.23 -8.35 -18.39
N MET A 33 -6.74 -9.42 -19.03
CA MET A 33 -7.01 -10.81 -18.61
C MET A 33 -8.52 -11.13 -18.45
N GLY A 34 -9.36 -10.52 -19.30
CA GLY A 34 -10.82 -10.70 -19.26
C GLY A 34 -11.54 -9.94 -18.14
N TRP A 35 -10.85 -9.07 -17.41
CA TRP A 35 -11.44 -8.20 -16.39
C TRP A 35 -11.34 -6.73 -16.80
N PRO A 36 -12.36 -5.90 -16.48
CA PRO A 36 -12.26 -4.46 -16.61
C PRO A 36 -11.00 -3.91 -15.91
N LEU A 37 -10.28 -3.00 -16.58
CA LEU A 37 -9.04 -2.42 -16.07
C LEU A 37 -9.25 -1.73 -14.71
N SER A 38 -10.44 -1.16 -14.48
CA SER A 38 -10.85 -0.57 -13.21
C SER A 38 -10.77 -1.56 -12.04
N ILE A 39 -11.17 -2.81 -12.26
CA ILE A 39 -11.13 -3.88 -11.26
C ILE A 39 -9.70 -4.36 -11.08
N PHE A 40 -9.00 -4.61 -12.19
CA PHE A 40 -7.61 -5.08 -12.15
C PHE A 40 -6.70 -4.10 -11.40
N LEU A 41 -6.76 -2.80 -11.73
CA LEU A 41 -5.99 -1.77 -11.03
C LEU A 41 -6.38 -1.66 -9.56
N GLY A 42 -7.67 -1.81 -9.22
CA GLY A 42 -8.11 -1.83 -7.83
C GLY A 42 -7.48 -2.97 -7.04
N VAL A 43 -7.42 -4.17 -7.60
CA VAL A 43 -6.74 -5.33 -6.99
C VAL A 43 -5.25 -5.06 -6.83
N VAL A 44 -4.58 -4.52 -7.85
CA VAL A 44 -3.15 -4.19 -7.81
C VAL A 44 -2.85 -3.21 -6.66
N VAL A 45 -3.64 -2.15 -6.54
CA VAL A 45 -3.49 -1.13 -5.49
C VAL A 45 -3.76 -1.73 -4.10
N MET A 46 -4.75 -2.62 -3.99
CA MET A 46 -5.04 -3.32 -2.73
C MET A 46 -3.85 -4.21 -2.31
N VAL A 47 -3.31 -5.02 -3.22
CA VAL A 47 -2.13 -5.86 -2.93
C VAL A 47 -0.94 -4.99 -2.53
N TRP A 48 -0.71 -3.87 -3.22
CA TRP A 48 0.33 -2.91 -2.86
C TRP A 48 0.16 -2.37 -1.44
N ALA A 49 -1.04 -1.95 -1.07
CA ALA A 49 -1.32 -1.43 0.27
C ALA A 49 -1.05 -2.49 1.36
N VAL A 50 -1.44 -3.75 1.11
CA VAL A 50 -1.16 -4.87 2.02
C VAL A 50 0.33 -5.12 2.19
N LEU A 51 1.11 -5.09 1.11
CA LEU A 51 2.56 -5.29 1.16
C LEU A 51 3.25 -4.19 1.98
N ILE A 52 2.92 -2.92 1.72
CA ILE A 52 3.50 -1.80 2.47
C ILE A 52 3.05 -1.80 3.93
N GLY A 53 1.78 -2.11 4.19
CA GLY A 53 1.25 -2.26 5.55
C GLY A 53 1.95 -3.39 6.32
N GLY A 54 2.20 -4.52 5.67
CA GLY A 54 2.95 -5.63 6.26
C GLY A 54 4.40 -5.27 6.60
N ILE A 55 5.10 -4.57 5.70
CA ILE A 55 6.46 -4.07 5.95
C ILE A 55 6.45 -3.13 7.16
N PHE A 56 5.44 -2.26 7.27
CA PHE A 56 5.30 -1.35 8.40
C PHE A 56 5.06 -2.11 9.70
N ALA A 57 4.12 -3.06 9.72
CA ALA A 57 3.86 -3.89 10.90
C ALA A 57 5.13 -4.62 11.38
N ILE A 58 5.87 -5.25 10.47
CA ILE A 58 7.13 -5.95 10.80
C ILE A 58 8.17 -4.97 11.34
N TYR A 59 8.32 -3.80 10.70
CA TYR A 59 9.29 -2.80 11.13
C TYR A 59 9.02 -2.29 12.55
N TYR A 60 7.75 -2.09 12.90
CA TYR A 60 7.37 -1.64 14.24
C TYR A 60 7.53 -2.73 15.28
N LEU A 61 7.08 -3.96 14.96
CA LEU A 61 7.23 -5.10 15.86
C LEU A 61 8.72 -5.35 16.18
N LYS A 62 9.59 -5.28 15.16
CA LYS A 62 11.04 -5.44 15.36
C LYS A 62 11.66 -4.31 16.17
N ARG A 63 11.12 -3.09 16.07
CA ARG A 63 11.59 -1.95 16.86
C ARG A 63 11.19 -2.11 18.34
N GLU A 64 9.93 -2.49 18.59
CA GLU A 64 9.42 -2.71 19.94
C GLU A 64 10.20 -3.81 20.68
N LEU A 65 10.48 -4.92 20.00
CA LEU A 65 11.33 -6.00 20.54
C LEU A 65 12.75 -5.54 20.87
N ARG A 66 13.35 -4.67 20.06
CA ARG A 66 14.70 -4.13 20.34
C ARG A 66 14.67 -3.20 21.55
N ASP A 67 13.66 -2.35 21.66
CA ASP A 67 13.52 -1.40 22.76
C ASP A 67 13.31 -2.16 24.10
N GLU A 68 12.67 -3.34 24.09
CA GLU A 68 12.55 -4.22 25.26
C GLU A 68 13.88 -4.89 25.68
N GLU A 69 14.68 -5.37 24.71
CA GLU A 69 15.99 -5.98 24.99
C GLU A 69 16.97 -4.96 25.63
N GLU A 70 17.02 -3.73 25.10
CA GLU A 70 17.88 -2.66 25.64
C GLU A 70 17.39 -2.14 27.01
N GLY A 71 16.09 -2.23 27.30
CA GLY A 71 15.52 -1.87 28.60
C GLY A 71 15.75 -2.92 29.70
N GLY A 72 15.93 -4.19 29.31
CA GLY A 72 16.18 -5.31 30.22
C GLY A 72 17.63 -5.44 30.70
N GLU A 73 18.61 -4.92 29.96
CA GLU A 73 20.04 -4.99 30.35
C GLU A 73 20.45 -3.97 31.44
N HIS A 74 19.57 -3.02 31.78
CA HIS A 74 19.84 -1.96 32.75
C HIS A 74 19.10 -2.09 34.09
N SER A 75 18.39 -3.20 34.35
CA SER A 75 17.73 -3.50 35.64
C SER A 75 18.36 -4.70 36.33
#